data_AF-A0A2E0QQR3-F1
#
_entry.id   AF-A0A2E0QQR3-F1
#
_cell.length_a   1.000
_cell.length_b   1.000
_cell.length_c   1.000
_cell.angle_alpha   90.00
_cell.angle_beta   90.00
_cell.angle_gamma   90.00
#
_symmetry.space_group_name_H-M   'P 1'
#
loop_
_entity.id
_entity.type
_entity.pdbx_description
1 polymer ?
#
loop_
_entity_poly.entity_id
_entity_poly.type
_entity_poly.pdbx_seq_one_letter_code
_entity_poly.pdbx_strand_id
1 'polypeptide(L)'
;MNRTVSHTLAAAIGFSVAFLFKTAKQPEYRASPNNPQVVADVAADTIDKPGKIGSAHPQEEHYSPIQASASDLESWAKSFQDDTKQHAEALVISGVLTANPQLIRDGIAAAPENSHLLFIGATDHSFDAEERLAYRKRLYDQSPDNSLSSYLYASTLFETGREEEALEIFLSSETRPDVEDYSALTSLLLEDAYLASGATLRQAKVESIINLPLPHLSEMFAFAKRLKALEPTLPSTEAAKVRMLSSRMGMQISEQANSGSIVNLATGLRLEELILEGLPDYESSPYAGLTVGQARHQIEQERTDLKALITETNESGDYLTSGSNLTTQHVDRIRILGERGALEWLRSKRK
;
A
#
# COMPACT_ATOMS: atom_id res chain seq x y z
N MET A 1 -30.78 9.91 -32.93
CA MET A 1 -30.82 9.62 -31.49
C MET A 1 -29.51 8.95 -31.13
N ASN A 2 -28.47 9.75 -30.87
CA ASN A 2 -27.12 9.26 -30.63
C ASN A 2 -26.89 9.19 -29.11
N ARG A 3 -26.63 7.97 -28.62
CA ARG A 3 -26.14 7.71 -27.27
C ARG A 3 -24.61 7.82 -27.30
N THR A 4 -24.08 8.82 -26.61
CA THR A 4 -22.66 9.00 -26.32
C THR A 4 -22.36 8.24 -25.02
N VAL A 5 -21.37 7.34 -25.04
CA VAL A 5 -21.02 6.43 -23.93
C VAL A 5 -19.63 6.81 -23.40
N SER A 6 -19.54 7.05 -22.09
CA SER A 6 -18.38 7.56 -21.34
C SER A 6 -17.54 6.39 -20.79
N HIS A 7 -16.25 6.32 -21.17
CA HIS A 7 -15.32 5.22 -20.83
C HIS A 7 -14.31 5.54 -19.71
N THR A 8 -14.45 6.65 -19.00
CA THR A 8 -13.36 7.19 -18.17
C THR A 8 -13.33 6.68 -16.73
N LEU A 9 -14.32 5.89 -16.29
CA LEU A 9 -14.38 5.36 -14.91
C LEU A 9 -14.29 3.82 -14.83
N ALA A 10 -14.29 3.12 -15.98
CA ALA A 10 -13.68 1.79 -16.11
C ALA A 10 -12.17 1.84 -15.76
N ALA A 11 -11.59 3.03 -15.89
CA ALA A 11 -10.26 3.34 -15.45
C ALA A 11 -10.11 3.19 -13.93
N ALA A 12 -11.07 3.55 -13.07
CA ALA A 12 -10.88 3.53 -11.60
C ALA A 12 -10.75 2.11 -10.99
N ILE A 13 -11.44 1.11 -11.55
CA ILE A 13 -11.31 -0.31 -11.11
C ILE A 13 -10.02 -0.94 -11.65
N GLY A 14 -9.60 -0.47 -12.83
CA GLY A 14 -8.34 -0.86 -13.43
C GLY A 14 -7.16 0.03 -13.05
N PHE A 15 -7.32 1.11 -12.28
CA PHE A 15 -6.29 2.16 -12.15
C PHE A 15 -5.20 1.74 -11.18
N SER A 16 -5.53 0.96 -10.15
CA SER A 16 -4.55 0.34 -9.24
C SER A 16 -3.57 -0.56 -10.00
N VAL A 17 -3.96 -1.10 -11.15
CA VAL A 17 -3.14 -2.02 -11.96
C VAL A 17 -2.63 -1.34 -13.24
N ALA A 18 -3.49 -0.76 -14.08
CA ALA A 18 -3.14 -0.21 -15.40
C ALA A 18 -2.33 1.10 -15.39
N PHE A 19 -2.37 1.90 -14.32
CA PHE A 19 -1.53 3.11 -14.21
C PHE A 19 -0.06 2.75 -13.93
N LEU A 20 0.21 1.55 -13.39
CA LEU A 20 1.56 1.00 -13.26
C LEU A 20 2.13 0.51 -14.62
N PHE A 21 1.30 0.35 -15.66
CA PHE A 21 1.72 -0.23 -16.96
C PHE A 21 1.69 0.72 -18.16
N LYS A 22 1.22 1.97 -18.04
CA LYS A 22 1.14 2.90 -19.18
C LYS A 22 2.19 4.00 -19.09
N THR A 23 3.34 3.76 -19.71
CA THR A 23 4.28 4.81 -20.11
C THR A 23 3.62 5.70 -21.17
N ALA A 24 3.14 6.87 -20.76
CA ALA A 24 2.79 7.95 -21.68
C ALA A 24 3.17 9.27 -21.04
N LYS A 25 3.98 10.05 -21.78
CA LYS A 25 4.51 11.38 -21.44
C LYS A 25 3.56 12.19 -20.55
N GLN A 26 3.93 12.37 -19.29
CA GLN A 26 3.24 13.29 -18.38
C GLN A 26 3.45 14.75 -18.85
N PRO A 27 2.43 15.61 -18.82
CA PRO A 27 2.67 17.04 -18.66
C PRO A 27 3.31 17.23 -17.28
N GLU A 28 4.42 17.96 -17.24
CA GLU A 28 5.31 18.21 -16.09
C GLU A 28 4.63 18.12 -14.71
N TYR A 29 4.60 16.92 -14.15
CA TYR A 29 4.30 16.66 -12.75
C TYR A 29 5.62 16.84 -11.99
N ARG A 30 5.69 17.80 -11.07
CA ARG A 30 6.80 17.87 -10.11
C ARG A 30 6.72 16.61 -9.25
N ALA A 31 7.66 15.71 -9.50
CA ALA A 31 7.81 14.44 -8.83
C ALA A 31 7.80 14.59 -7.29
N SER A 32 6.89 13.88 -6.64
CA SER A 32 7.09 13.43 -5.27
C SER A 32 8.20 12.35 -5.30
N PRO A 33 9.18 12.36 -4.39
CA PRO A 33 10.36 11.48 -4.46
C PRO A 33 10.10 10.01 -4.08
N ASN A 34 8.83 9.60 -3.95
CA ASN A 34 8.47 8.19 -3.83
C ASN A 34 8.88 7.51 -5.12
N ASN A 35 9.77 6.52 -5.08
CA ASN A 35 10.16 5.74 -6.27
C ASN A 35 9.00 4.81 -6.66
N PRO A 36 8.05 5.24 -7.50
CA PRO A 36 6.82 4.49 -7.78
C PRO A 36 7.13 3.31 -8.71
N GLN A 37 8.33 3.33 -9.33
CA GLN A 37 8.82 2.34 -10.27
C GLN A 37 8.98 0.98 -9.60
N VAL A 38 9.47 0.89 -8.37
CA VAL A 38 9.71 -0.40 -7.70
C VAL A 38 8.40 -1.10 -7.31
N VAL A 39 7.42 -0.35 -6.82
CA VAL A 39 6.08 -0.90 -6.51
C VAL A 39 5.34 -1.27 -7.80
N ALA A 40 5.48 -0.45 -8.86
CA ALA A 40 5.00 -0.76 -10.19
C ALA A 40 5.63 -2.03 -10.78
N ASP A 41 6.95 -2.19 -10.66
CA ASP A 41 7.71 -3.31 -11.19
C ASP A 41 7.40 -4.61 -10.42
N VAL A 42 7.22 -4.53 -9.08
CA VAL A 42 6.82 -5.67 -8.24
C VAL A 42 5.38 -6.11 -8.53
N ALA A 43 4.45 -5.17 -8.70
CA ALA A 43 3.09 -5.47 -9.15
C ALA A 43 3.05 -5.96 -10.61
N ALA A 44 3.97 -5.47 -11.46
CA ALA A 44 4.06 -5.80 -12.87
C ALA A 44 4.62 -7.19 -13.17
N ASP A 45 5.62 -7.63 -12.42
CA ASP A 45 6.14 -9.00 -12.49
C ASP A 45 5.15 -10.02 -11.93
N THR A 46 4.29 -9.61 -11.00
CA THR A 46 3.29 -10.48 -10.35
C THR A 46 1.99 -10.60 -11.17
N ILE A 47 1.63 -9.57 -11.95
CA ILE A 47 0.46 -9.53 -12.83
C ILE A 47 0.95 -9.42 -14.27
N ASP A 48 1.16 -10.57 -14.92
CA ASP A 48 1.64 -10.65 -16.30
C ASP A 48 0.86 -9.69 -17.23
N LYS A 49 1.59 -8.91 -18.04
CA LYS A 49 1.09 -7.74 -18.80
C LYS A 49 -0.30 -8.02 -19.39
N PRO A 50 -1.32 -7.16 -19.16
CA PRO A 50 -2.60 -7.36 -19.81
C PRO A 50 -2.40 -7.36 -21.32
N GLY A 51 -2.82 -8.45 -21.97
CA GLY A 51 -2.79 -8.59 -23.42
C GLY A 51 -3.44 -7.37 -24.06
N LYS A 52 -2.87 -6.89 -25.18
CA LYS A 52 -3.30 -5.70 -25.91
C LYS A 52 -4.83 -5.63 -26.04
N ILE A 53 -5.47 -4.83 -25.20
CA ILE A 53 -6.89 -4.51 -25.33
C ILE A 53 -7.01 -3.57 -26.53
N GLY A 54 -7.75 -4.00 -27.55
CA GLY A 54 -7.93 -3.29 -28.80
C GLY A 54 -8.45 -1.88 -28.57
N SER A 55 -7.83 -0.92 -29.24
CA SER A 55 -8.21 0.49 -29.26
C SER A 55 -9.54 0.67 -29.99
N ALA A 56 -10.63 0.81 -29.23
CA ALA A 56 -11.85 1.45 -29.70
C ALA A 56 -11.94 2.83 -29.03
N HIS A 57 -11.97 3.89 -29.84
CA HIS A 57 -12.18 5.26 -29.39
C HIS A 57 -13.68 5.61 -29.42
N PRO A 58 -14.32 5.80 -28.26
CA PRO A 58 -15.41 6.77 -28.12
C PRO A 58 -15.07 7.87 -27.10
N GLN A 59 -15.68 9.04 -27.30
CA GLN A 59 -15.39 10.31 -26.60
C GLN A 59 -15.54 10.22 -25.07
N GLU A 60 -14.46 10.55 -24.36
CA GLU A 60 -14.31 10.55 -22.90
C GLU A 60 -15.11 11.70 -22.25
N GLU A 61 -15.95 11.44 -21.23
CA GLU A 61 -16.22 12.50 -20.26
C GLU A 61 -14.94 12.66 -19.44
N HIS A 62 -14.27 13.80 -19.56
CA HIS A 62 -13.01 14.03 -18.87
C HIS A 62 -13.20 14.03 -17.35
N TYR A 63 -12.86 12.90 -16.71
CA TYR A 63 -12.51 12.90 -15.30
C TYR A 63 -11.38 13.89 -15.12
N SER A 64 -11.64 14.98 -14.40
CA SER A 64 -10.64 15.98 -14.06
C SER A 64 -10.19 15.68 -12.64
N PRO A 65 -8.96 15.21 -12.43
CA PRO A 65 -8.42 15.00 -11.09
C PRO A 65 -8.50 16.32 -10.32
N ILE A 66 -8.96 16.27 -9.08
CA ILE A 66 -8.91 17.46 -8.22
C ILE A 66 -7.52 17.54 -7.60
N GLN A 67 -6.92 18.73 -7.69
CA GLN A 67 -5.71 19.04 -6.94
C GLN A 67 -6.11 19.81 -5.70
N ALA A 68 -5.72 19.29 -4.53
CA ALA A 68 -5.89 20.02 -3.29
C ALA A 68 -5.03 21.29 -3.33
N SER A 69 -5.64 22.47 -3.16
CA SER A 69 -4.89 23.72 -3.17
C SER A 69 -4.20 23.93 -1.83
N ALA A 70 -2.97 24.43 -1.84
CA ALA A 70 -2.22 24.69 -0.61
C ALA A 70 -2.97 25.65 0.34
N SER A 71 -3.70 26.62 -0.20
CA SER A 71 -4.51 27.57 0.58
C SER A 71 -5.75 26.93 1.22
N ASP A 72 -6.39 25.99 0.53
CA ASP A 72 -7.55 25.27 1.08
C ASP A 72 -7.10 24.32 2.18
N LEU A 73 -5.98 23.62 1.97
CA LEU A 73 -5.36 22.75 2.97
C LEU A 73 -4.89 23.52 4.22
N GLU A 74 -4.30 24.70 4.04
CA GLU A 74 -3.94 25.58 5.16
C GLU A 74 -5.18 26.01 5.95
N SER A 75 -6.26 26.37 5.25
CA SER A 75 -7.53 26.76 5.87
C SER A 75 -8.19 25.59 6.60
N TRP A 76 -8.14 24.39 6.02
CA TRP A 76 -8.60 23.14 6.61
C TRP A 76 -7.84 22.80 7.89
N ALA A 77 -6.50 22.82 7.86
CA ALA A 77 -5.68 22.59 9.05
C ALA A 77 -5.96 23.61 10.16
N LYS A 78 -6.13 24.90 9.82
CA LYS A 78 -6.50 25.95 10.78
C LYS A 78 -7.88 25.74 11.41
N SER A 79 -8.81 25.09 10.71
CA SER A 79 -10.14 24.80 11.26
C SER A 79 -10.10 23.90 12.49
N PHE A 80 -9.00 23.17 12.70
CA PHE A 80 -8.77 22.30 13.85
C PHE A 80 -7.81 22.87 14.89
N GLN A 81 -7.44 24.16 14.84
CA GLN A 81 -6.41 24.75 15.73
C GLN A 81 -6.66 24.51 17.24
N ASP A 82 -7.91 24.31 17.65
CA ASP A 82 -8.30 24.07 19.04
C ASP A 82 -8.35 22.57 19.42
N ASP A 83 -8.15 21.66 18.46
CA ASP A 83 -8.00 20.21 18.65
C ASP A 83 -6.60 19.78 18.16
N THR A 84 -5.67 19.62 19.10
CA THR A 84 -4.27 19.28 18.80
C THR A 84 -4.13 18.02 17.94
N LYS A 85 -4.97 17.00 18.15
CA LYS A 85 -4.88 15.75 17.41
C LYS A 85 -5.31 15.96 15.95
N GLN A 86 -6.49 16.54 15.75
CA GLN A 86 -7.02 16.78 14.40
C GLN A 86 -6.16 17.79 13.64
N HIS A 87 -5.62 18.81 14.33
CA HIS A 87 -4.69 19.75 13.74
C HIS A 87 -3.40 19.06 13.26
N ALA A 88 -2.82 18.20 14.08
CA ALA A 88 -1.63 17.43 13.72
C ALA A 88 -1.87 16.52 12.51
N GLU A 89 -2.98 15.79 12.49
CA GLU A 89 -3.39 14.95 11.35
C GLU A 89 -3.58 15.79 10.08
N ALA A 90 -4.26 16.94 10.18
CA ALA A 90 -4.46 17.83 9.05
C ALA A 90 -3.15 18.42 8.51
N LEU A 91 -2.20 18.79 9.38
CA LEU A 91 -0.87 19.24 8.98
C LEU A 91 -0.11 18.15 8.21
N VAL A 92 -0.05 16.93 8.76
CA VAL A 92 0.66 15.82 8.11
C VAL A 92 0.06 15.50 6.74
N ILE A 93 -1.26 15.41 6.64
CA ILE A 93 -1.95 15.08 5.39
C ILE A 93 -1.80 16.19 4.35
N SER A 94 -1.83 17.46 4.80
CA SER A 94 -1.49 18.60 3.93
C SER A 94 -0.05 18.51 3.43
N GLY A 95 0.88 18.11 4.30
CA GLY A 95 2.27 17.86 3.94
C GLY A 95 2.44 16.76 2.90
N VAL A 96 1.73 15.65 3.06
CA VAL A 96 1.70 14.53 2.09
C VAL A 96 1.18 15.01 0.72
N LEU A 97 0.02 15.68 0.69
CA LEU A 97 -0.60 16.15 -0.56
C LEU A 97 0.21 17.24 -1.28
N THR A 98 0.94 18.07 -0.53
CA THR A 98 1.75 19.18 -1.09
C THR A 98 3.23 18.84 -1.24
N ALA A 99 3.64 17.60 -0.91
CA ALA A 99 5.03 17.19 -0.81
C ALA A 99 5.89 18.17 0.03
N ASN A 100 5.31 18.66 1.14
CA ASN A 100 5.96 19.59 2.06
C ASN A 100 6.40 18.87 3.34
N PRO A 101 7.68 18.47 3.45
CA PRO A 101 8.19 17.75 4.62
C PRO A 101 8.10 18.54 5.92
N GLN A 102 8.08 19.88 5.87
CA GLN A 102 8.00 20.68 7.08
C GLN A 102 6.63 20.54 7.76
N LEU A 103 5.54 20.48 6.99
CA LEU A 103 4.20 20.26 7.56
C LEU A 103 4.08 18.88 8.22
N ILE A 104 4.75 17.88 7.66
CA ILE A 104 4.81 16.53 8.24
C ILE A 104 5.55 16.57 9.58
N ARG A 105 6.71 17.24 9.64
CA ARG A 105 7.46 17.44 10.90
C ARG A 105 6.64 18.20 11.95
N ASP A 106 6.00 19.29 11.55
CA ASP A 106 5.21 20.13 12.46
C ASP A 106 4.02 19.34 13.03
N GLY A 107 3.34 18.56 12.21
CA GLY A 107 2.26 17.68 12.65
C GLY A 107 2.74 16.57 13.60
N ILE A 108 3.84 15.89 13.29
CA ILE A 108 4.42 14.87 14.20
C ILE A 108 4.89 15.52 15.52
N ALA A 109 5.45 16.73 15.48
CA ALA A 109 5.86 17.46 16.68
C ALA A 109 4.66 17.85 17.56
N ALA A 110 3.51 18.18 16.95
CA ALA A 110 2.29 18.51 17.66
C ALA A 110 1.63 17.28 18.34
N ALA A 111 1.78 16.08 17.76
CA ALA A 111 1.26 14.83 18.33
C ALA A 111 2.32 13.71 18.31
N PRO A 112 3.35 13.78 19.19
CA PRO A 112 4.55 12.94 19.09
C PRO A 112 4.34 11.45 19.39
N GLU A 113 3.24 11.08 20.03
CA GLU A 113 2.93 9.68 20.36
C GLU A 113 1.90 9.07 19.41
N ASN A 114 1.44 9.83 18.40
CA ASN A 114 0.48 9.32 17.43
C ASN A 114 1.18 8.37 16.43
N SER A 115 0.95 7.06 16.60
CA SER A 115 1.54 6.02 15.76
C SER A 115 1.24 6.16 14.26
N HIS A 116 0.09 6.72 13.88
CA HIS A 116 -0.21 6.97 12.46
C HIS A 116 0.72 8.04 11.88
N LEU A 117 0.93 9.14 12.59
CA LEU A 117 1.82 10.21 12.13
C LEU A 117 3.29 9.76 12.15
N LEU A 118 3.67 8.97 13.16
CA LEU A 118 4.98 8.32 13.22
C LEU A 118 5.20 7.36 12.05
N PHE A 119 4.17 6.63 11.62
CA PHE A 119 4.24 5.76 10.44
C PHE A 119 4.46 6.55 9.14
N ILE A 120 3.76 7.67 8.96
CA ILE A 120 3.98 8.56 7.81
C ILE A 120 5.43 9.06 7.83
N GLY A 121 5.91 9.59 8.96
CA GLY A 121 7.31 10.04 9.07
C GLY A 121 8.34 8.92 8.91
N ALA A 122 8.03 7.71 9.39
CA ALA A 122 8.90 6.53 9.25
C ALA A 122 9.09 6.10 7.80
N THR A 123 8.15 6.41 6.91
CA THR A 123 8.12 5.94 5.52
C THR A 123 8.26 7.06 4.49
N ASP A 124 8.40 8.32 4.93
CA ASP A 124 8.60 9.45 4.04
C ASP A 124 10.05 9.52 3.52
N HIS A 125 10.23 9.33 2.22
CA HIS A 125 11.55 9.34 1.58
C HIS A 125 12.15 10.74 1.40
N SER A 126 11.40 11.81 1.67
CA SER A 126 11.95 13.17 1.74
C SER A 126 12.77 13.44 3.01
N PHE A 127 12.61 12.59 4.04
CA PHE A 127 13.44 12.60 5.24
C PHE A 127 14.73 11.81 5.01
N ASP A 128 15.78 12.15 5.74
CA ASP A 128 17.03 11.37 5.70
C ASP A 128 16.92 10.07 6.51
N ALA A 129 17.95 9.23 6.43
CA ALA A 129 17.95 7.93 7.08
C ALA A 129 17.90 8.02 8.62
N GLU A 130 18.54 9.02 9.21
CA GLU A 130 18.59 9.19 10.67
C GLU A 130 17.24 9.69 11.21
N GLU A 131 16.61 10.63 10.49
CA GLU A 131 15.27 11.11 10.81
C GLU A 131 14.24 9.98 10.71
N ARG A 132 14.27 9.18 9.62
CA ARG A 132 13.42 7.98 9.50
C ARG A 132 13.71 6.96 10.60
N LEU A 133 14.98 6.73 10.95
CA LEU A 133 15.36 5.82 12.04
C LEU A 133 14.73 6.24 13.37
N ALA A 134 14.77 7.54 13.68
CA ALA A 134 14.17 8.09 14.89
C ALA A 134 12.64 7.90 14.93
N TYR A 135 11.94 8.14 13.81
CA TYR A 135 10.49 7.88 13.73
C TYR A 135 10.15 6.40 13.82
N ARG A 136 10.92 5.52 13.15
CA ARG A 136 10.72 4.06 13.19
C ARG A 136 10.93 3.51 14.59
N LYS A 137 11.94 3.98 15.30
CA LYS A 137 12.15 3.59 16.70
C LYS A 137 10.96 4.01 17.56
N ARG A 138 10.50 5.26 17.44
CA ARG A 138 9.33 5.73 18.19
C ARG A 138 8.06 4.94 17.83
N LEU A 139 7.85 4.64 16.55
CA LEU A 139 6.74 3.80 16.10
C LEU A 139 6.80 2.39 16.71
N TYR A 140 7.99 1.77 16.72
CA TYR A 140 8.22 0.46 17.34
C TYR A 140 7.89 0.46 18.82
N ASP A 141 8.27 1.53 19.54
CA ASP A 141 8.02 1.70 20.97
C ASP A 141 6.53 1.98 21.26
N GLN A 142 5.84 2.76 20.42
CA GLN A 142 4.43 3.16 20.62
C GLN A 142 3.41 2.14 20.12
N SER A 143 3.82 1.23 19.24
CA SER A 143 2.95 0.20 18.66
C SER A 143 3.48 -1.21 18.97
N PRO A 144 3.46 -1.66 20.24
CA PRO A 144 4.07 -2.91 20.68
C PRO A 144 3.50 -4.15 19.99
N ASP A 145 2.24 -4.10 19.56
CA ASP A 145 1.56 -5.24 18.90
C ASP A 145 1.71 -5.23 17.36
N ASN A 146 2.19 -4.12 16.78
CA ASN A 146 2.31 -3.97 15.33
C ASN A 146 3.66 -4.51 14.82
N SER A 147 3.66 -5.62 14.09
CA SER A 147 4.83 -6.22 13.45
C SER A 147 5.43 -5.33 12.37
N LEU A 148 4.64 -4.54 11.64
CA LEU A 148 5.16 -3.66 10.59
C LEU A 148 6.15 -2.63 11.14
N SER A 149 5.89 -2.14 12.36
CA SER A 149 6.82 -1.22 13.05
C SER A 149 8.19 -1.87 13.31
N SER A 150 8.21 -3.16 13.67
CA SER A 150 9.44 -3.92 13.88
C SER A 150 10.19 -4.17 12.58
N TYR A 151 9.47 -4.45 11.48
CA TYR A 151 10.08 -4.66 10.17
C TYR A 151 10.73 -3.38 9.63
N LEU A 152 10.03 -2.24 9.75
CA LEU A 152 10.56 -0.95 9.33
C LEU A 152 11.79 -0.58 10.16
N TYR A 153 11.74 -0.75 11.48
CA TYR A 153 12.86 -0.43 12.36
C TYR A 153 14.07 -1.33 12.09
N ALA A 154 13.87 -2.65 12.00
CA ALA A 154 14.92 -3.60 11.62
C ALA A 154 15.52 -3.26 10.25
N SER A 155 14.70 -2.92 9.26
CA SER A 155 15.18 -2.56 7.92
C SER A 155 16.14 -1.38 7.93
N THR A 156 15.87 -0.33 8.71
CA THR A 156 16.78 0.83 8.82
C THR A 156 18.03 0.52 9.66
N LEU A 157 17.92 -0.35 10.67
CA LEU A 157 19.09 -0.84 11.39
C LEU A 157 20.05 -1.59 10.45
N PHE A 158 19.54 -2.42 9.53
CA PHE A 158 20.36 -3.01 8.46
C PHE A 158 21.02 -1.95 7.57
N GLU A 159 20.27 -0.93 7.15
CA GLU A 159 20.79 0.15 6.29
C GLU A 159 21.89 0.98 6.95
N THR A 160 21.85 1.09 8.27
CA THR A 160 22.83 1.83 9.08
C THR A 160 23.96 0.94 9.61
N GLY A 161 24.04 -0.32 9.17
CA GLY A 161 25.13 -1.25 9.53
C GLY A 161 24.99 -1.90 10.91
N ARG A 162 23.81 -1.80 11.54
CA ARG A 162 23.48 -2.41 12.85
C ARG A 162 22.78 -3.75 12.68
N GLU A 163 23.43 -4.65 11.95
CA GLU A 163 22.86 -5.93 11.48
C GLU A 163 22.43 -6.87 12.62
N GLU A 164 23.24 -7.03 13.66
CA GLU A 164 22.91 -7.90 14.81
C GLU A 164 21.65 -7.41 15.54
N GLU A 165 21.56 -6.10 15.77
CA GLU A 165 20.39 -5.48 16.41
C GLU A 165 19.16 -5.54 15.50
N ALA A 166 19.35 -5.36 14.20
CA ALA A 166 18.27 -5.51 13.23
C ALA A 166 17.67 -6.91 13.25
N LEU A 167 18.53 -7.94 13.33
CA LEU A 167 18.12 -9.33 13.44
C LEU A 167 17.38 -9.57 14.76
N GLU A 168 17.88 -9.06 15.89
CA GLU A 168 17.19 -9.15 17.19
C GLU A 168 15.77 -8.53 17.13
N ILE A 169 15.65 -7.32 16.61
CA ILE A 169 14.36 -6.64 16.43
C ILE A 169 13.44 -7.44 15.52
N PHE A 170 13.95 -7.98 14.41
CA PHE A 170 13.16 -8.80 13.50
C PHE A 170 12.68 -10.09 14.18
N LEU A 171 13.55 -10.81 14.89
CA LEU A 171 13.18 -12.01 15.62
C LEU A 171 12.13 -11.74 16.71
N SER A 172 12.12 -10.52 17.28
CA SER A 172 11.11 -10.08 18.25
C SER A 172 9.71 -9.91 17.63
N SER A 173 9.59 -9.82 16.31
CA SER A 173 8.28 -9.68 15.64
C SER A 173 7.39 -10.93 15.80
N GLU A 174 7.96 -12.07 16.22
CA GLU A 174 7.23 -13.32 16.40
C GLU A 174 6.04 -13.15 17.37
N THR A 175 6.21 -12.33 18.41
CA THR A 175 5.20 -12.09 19.44
C THR A 175 4.25 -10.94 19.12
N ARG A 176 4.39 -10.31 17.94
CA ARG A 176 3.59 -9.17 17.50
C ARG A 176 2.48 -9.65 16.54
N PRO A 177 1.20 -9.64 16.97
CA PRO A 177 0.14 -10.27 16.19
C PRO A 177 -0.34 -9.43 15.01
N ASP A 178 -0.27 -8.11 15.11
CA ASP A 178 -0.95 -7.19 14.20
C ASP A 178 -0.02 -6.68 13.09
N VAL A 179 -0.60 -6.30 11.96
CA VAL A 179 0.06 -5.53 10.91
C VAL A 179 -0.86 -4.38 10.54
N GLU A 180 -0.46 -3.17 10.93
CA GLU A 180 -1.19 -1.94 10.66
C GLU A 180 -0.29 -0.98 9.88
N ASP A 181 -0.70 -0.65 8.66
CA ASP A 181 -0.05 0.32 7.78
C ASP A 181 -0.79 1.67 7.75
N TYR A 182 -1.84 1.82 8.56
CA TYR A 182 -2.67 3.01 8.72
C TYR A 182 -3.27 3.51 7.40
N SER A 183 -3.36 2.66 6.38
CA SER A 183 -3.86 3.03 5.05
C SER A 183 -5.34 3.40 5.08
N ALA A 184 -6.16 2.70 5.87
CA ALA A 184 -7.57 3.03 6.05
C ALA A 184 -7.76 4.43 6.66
N LEU A 185 -7.05 4.75 7.75
CA LEU A 185 -7.09 6.06 8.38
C LEU A 185 -6.54 7.16 7.46
N THR A 186 -5.42 6.90 6.78
CA THR A 186 -4.85 7.84 5.81
C THR A 186 -5.85 8.14 4.68
N SER A 187 -6.56 7.12 4.18
CA SER A 187 -7.58 7.32 3.14
C SER A 187 -8.77 8.18 3.63
N LEU A 188 -9.16 8.09 4.90
CA LEU A 188 -10.24 8.93 5.44
C LEU A 188 -9.79 10.39 5.52
N LEU A 189 -8.57 10.64 6.00
CA LEU A 189 -8.06 12.00 6.10
C LEU A 189 -7.75 12.63 4.73
N LEU A 190 -7.32 11.83 3.75
CA LEU A 190 -7.20 12.28 2.36
C LEU A 190 -8.57 12.66 1.79
N GLU A 191 -9.64 11.89 2.06
CA GLU A 191 -11.00 12.25 1.66
C GLU A 191 -11.42 13.61 2.26
N ASP A 192 -11.19 13.82 3.56
CA ASP A 192 -11.52 15.08 4.23
C ASP A 192 -10.75 16.27 3.64
N ALA A 193 -9.47 16.09 3.34
CA ALA A 193 -8.63 17.11 2.71
C ALA A 193 -9.13 17.48 1.30
N TYR A 194 -9.54 16.48 0.50
CA TYR A 194 -10.12 16.71 -0.82
C TYR A 194 -11.48 17.41 -0.74
N LEU A 195 -12.35 17.01 0.21
CA LEU A 195 -13.62 17.70 0.47
C LEU A 195 -13.40 19.16 0.84
N ALA A 196 -12.43 19.45 1.71
CA ALA A 196 -12.06 20.81 2.09
C ALA A 196 -11.53 21.64 0.91
N SER A 197 -10.94 20.97 -0.08
CA SER A 197 -10.47 21.57 -1.34
C SER A 197 -11.56 21.68 -2.42
N GLY A 198 -12.82 21.45 -2.06
CA GLY A 198 -13.98 21.62 -2.95
C GLY A 198 -14.33 20.39 -3.79
N ALA A 199 -13.76 19.22 -3.51
CA ALA A 199 -14.16 17.98 -4.17
C ALA A 199 -15.62 17.62 -3.85
N THR A 200 -16.31 17.02 -4.81
CA THR A 200 -17.54 16.29 -4.49
C THR A 200 -17.20 15.04 -3.66
N LEU A 201 -18.15 14.54 -2.86
CA LEU A 201 -17.97 13.31 -2.07
C LEU A 201 -17.46 12.13 -2.92
N ARG A 202 -17.98 11.98 -4.14
CA ARG A 202 -17.54 10.92 -5.07
C ARG A 202 -16.08 11.11 -5.45
N GLN A 203 -15.67 12.33 -5.82
CA GLN A 203 -14.28 12.62 -6.17
C GLN A 203 -13.36 12.40 -4.98
N ALA A 204 -13.69 12.95 -3.81
CA ALA A 204 -12.88 12.80 -2.60
C ALA A 204 -12.64 11.34 -2.23
N LYS A 205 -13.68 10.50 -2.26
CA LYS A 205 -13.57 9.06 -2.04
C LYS A 205 -12.64 8.38 -3.04
N VAL A 206 -12.83 8.64 -4.33
CA VAL A 206 -12.01 8.02 -5.39
C VAL A 206 -10.55 8.46 -5.27
N GLU A 207 -10.30 9.76 -5.14
CA GLU A 207 -8.95 10.33 -5.05
C GLU A 207 -8.22 9.89 -3.77
N SER A 208 -8.95 9.66 -2.68
CA SER A 208 -8.35 9.18 -1.43
C SER A 208 -7.77 7.77 -1.52
N ILE A 209 -8.30 6.94 -2.43
CA ILE A 209 -7.79 5.60 -2.69
C ILE A 209 -6.70 5.64 -3.77
N ILE A 210 -6.90 6.39 -4.85
CA ILE A 210 -5.93 6.50 -5.95
C ILE A 210 -4.61 7.11 -5.47
N ASN A 211 -4.66 8.13 -4.62
CA ASN A 211 -3.48 8.83 -4.13
C ASN A 211 -2.99 8.32 -2.77
N LEU A 212 -3.45 7.14 -2.33
CA LEU A 212 -3.04 6.56 -1.07
C LEU A 212 -1.57 6.10 -1.15
N PRO A 213 -0.65 6.68 -0.36
CA PRO A 213 0.74 6.26 -0.39
C PRO A 213 0.92 4.89 0.28
N LEU A 214 1.64 3.97 -0.39
CA LEU A 214 2.05 2.67 0.14
C LEU A 214 3.60 2.47 0.11
N PRO A 215 4.40 3.42 0.62
CA PRO A 215 5.86 3.40 0.50
C PRO A 215 6.53 2.20 1.16
N HIS A 216 5.95 1.71 2.27
CA HIS A 216 6.48 0.61 3.06
C HIS A 216 6.67 -0.69 2.27
N LEU A 217 5.85 -0.95 1.24
CA LEU A 217 5.90 -2.19 0.45
C LEU A 217 7.25 -2.39 -0.25
N SER A 218 7.81 -1.31 -0.82
CA SER A 218 9.12 -1.36 -1.49
C SER A 218 10.25 -1.68 -0.49
N GLU A 219 10.13 -1.15 0.73
CA GLU A 219 11.09 -1.38 1.80
C GLU A 219 11.02 -2.79 2.34
N MET A 220 9.81 -3.37 2.48
CA MET A 220 9.65 -4.76 2.91
C MET A 220 10.30 -5.71 1.93
N PHE A 221 10.21 -5.42 0.62
CA PHE A 221 10.89 -6.20 -0.40
C PHE A 221 12.42 -6.08 -0.32
N ALA A 222 12.95 -4.87 -0.14
CA ALA A 222 14.38 -4.67 0.06
C ALA A 222 14.89 -5.36 1.34
N PHE A 223 14.11 -5.30 2.42
CA PHE A 223 14.42 -5.94 3.69
C PHE A 223 14.45 -7.46 3.57
N ALA A 224 13.45 -8.08 2.93
CA ALA A 224 13.43 -9.52 2.70
C ALA A 224 14.63 -10.02 1.88
N LYS A 225 15.08 -9.24 0.89
CA LYS A 225 16.31 -9.56 0.14
C LYS A 225 17.55 -9.58 1.04
N ARG A 226 17.65 -8.63 1.98
CA ARG A 226 18.76 -8.58 2.95
C ARG A 226 18.71 -9.78 3.89
N LEU A 227 17.53 -10.14 4.41
CA LEU A 227 17.35 -11.33 5.25
C LEU A 227 17.73 -12.62 4.51
N LYS A 228 17.31 -12.76 3.24
CA LYS A 228 17.69 -13.91 2.40
C LYS A 228 19.21 -13.98 2.16
N ALA A 229 19.86 -12.84 1.94
CA ALA A 229 21.30 -12.78 1.76
C ALA A 229 22.07 -13.09 3.05
N LEU A 230 21.49 -12.77 4.21
CA LEU A 230 22.05 -13.07 5.52
C LEU A 230 21.97 -14.56 5.87
N GLU A 231 20.90 -15.23 5.45
CA GLU A 231 20.56 -16.60 5.83
C GLU A 231 21.72 -17.63 5.75
N PRO A 232 22.58 -17.66 4.70
CA PRO A 232 23.69 -18.61 4.61
C PRO A 232 24.79 -18.41 5.65
N THR A 233 24.83 -17.24 6.30
CA THR A 233 25.83 -16.90 7.31
C THR A 233 25.39 -17.27 8.73
N LEU A 234 24.09 -17.55 8.91
CA LEU A 234 23.49 -17.84 10.20
C LEU A 234 23.60 -19.33 10.57
N PRO A 235 23.63 -19.68 11.87
CA PRO A 235 23.43 -21.05 12.32
C PRO A 235 22.12 -21.64 11.76
N SER A 236 22.10 -22.93 11.44
CA SER A 236 20.96 -23.58 10.77
C SER A 236 19.60 -23.36 11.46
N THR A 237 19.57 -23.35 12.80
CA THR A 237 18.34 -23.10 13.57
C THR A 237 17.85 -21.66 13.46
N GLU A 238 18.78 -20.71 13.41
CA GLU A 238 18.48 -19.29 13.29
C GLU A 238 18.10 -18.92 11.86
N ALA A 239 18.81 -19.46 10.86
CA ALA A 239 18.44 -19.39 9.46
C ALA A 239 17.00 -19.88 9.21
N ALA A 240 16.63 -21.03 9.79
CA ALA A 240 15.27 -21.55 9.69
C ALA A 240 14.22 -20.61 10.33
N LYS A 241 14.56 -19.99 11.48
CA LYS A 241 13.68 -19.03 12.15
C LYS A 241 13.51 -17.74 11.34
N VAL A 242 14.60 -17.20 10.78
CA VAL A 242 14.57 -16.03 9.88
C VAL A 242 13.71 -16.32 8.66
N ARG A 243 13.86 -17.49 8.05
CA ARG A 243 13.04 -17.92 6.91
C ARG A 243 11.54 -17.98 7.28
N MET A 244 11.21 -18.59 8.42
CA MET A 244 9.84 -18.65 8.94
C MET A 244 9.23 -17.28 9.17
N LEU A 245 9.93 -16.38 9.85
CA LEU A 245 9.43 -15.02 10.12
C LEU A 245 9.36 -14.18 8.85
N SER A 246 10.26 -14.39 7.89
CA SER A 246 10.18 -13.73 6.58
C SER A 246 8.92 -14.18 5.84
N SER A 247 8.59 -15.47 5.88
CA SER A 247 7.36 -15.99 5.24
C SER A 247 6.12 -15.43 5.93
N ARG A 248 6.14 -15.33 7.27
CA ARG A 248 5.08 -14.68 8.02
C ARG A 248 4.93 -13.21 7.67
N MET A 249 6.01 -12.46 7.48
CA MET A 249 5.94 -11.07 7.01
C MET A 249 5.23 -10.98 5.65
N GLY A 250 5.57 -11.87 4.71
CA GLY A 250 4.88 -11.98 3.42
C GLY A 250 3.38 -12.22 3.57
N MET A 251 2.99 -13.22 4.37
CA MET A 251 1.59 -13.55 4.66
C MET A 251 0.84 -12.38 5.33
N GLN A 252 1.44 -11.75 6.35
CA GLN A 252 0.76 -10.66 7.05
C GLN A 252 0.60 -9.41 6.17
N ILE A 253 1.49 -9.20 5.19
CA ILE A 253 1.32 -8.15 4.18
C ILE A 253 0.20 -8.52 3.20
N SER A 254 0.08 -9.79 2.79
CA SER A 254 -0.98 -10.21 1.86
C SER A 254 -2.36 -10.34 2.48
N GLU A 255 -2.47 -10.74 3.74
CA GLU A 255 -3.72 -11.09 4.43
C GLU A 255 -4.30 -9.96 5.29
N GLN A 256 -3.97 -8.69 5.04
CA GLN A 256 -4.53 -7.56 5.79
C GLN A 256 -6.06 -7.46 5.62
N ALA A 257 -6.80 -8.08 6.55
CA ALA A 257 -8.23 -8.35 6.44
C ALA A 257 -9.13 -7.10 6.32
N ASN A 258 -8.65 -5.92 6.74
CA ASN A 258 -9.46 -4.69 6.83
C ASN A 258 -8.87 -3.48 6.12
N SER A 259 -7.77 -3.64 5.38
CA SER A 259 -7.03 -2.52 4.76
C SER A 259 -6.17 -2.93 3.56
N GLY A 260 -6.11 -4.22 3.22
CA GLY A 260 -5.25 -4.71 2.15
C GLY A 260 -5.68 -4.22 0.78
N SER A 261 -4.78 -3.50 0.10
CA SER A 261 -4.89 -3.29 -1.35
C SER A 261 -4.46 -4.54 -2.12
N ILE A 262 -4.84 -4.64 -3.38
CA ILE A 262 -4.30 -5.64 -4.30
C ILE A 262 -2.77 -5.52 -4.42
N VAL A 263 -2.21 -4.32 -4.23
CA VAL A 263 -0.76 -4.10 -4.21
C VAL A 263 -0.11 -4.74 -2.97
N ASN A 264 -0.74 -4.66 -1.79
CA ASN A 264 -0.29 -5.38 -0.59
C ASN A 264 -0.31 -6.89 -0.86
N LEU A 265 -1.42 -7.43 -1.37
CA LEU A 265 -1.55 -8.85 -1.72
C LEU A 265 -0.46 -9.32 -2.70
N ALA A 266 -0.28 -8.62 -3.81
CA ALA A 266 0.74 -8.95 -4.80
C ALA A 266 2.16 -8.88 -4.20
N THR A 267 2.44 -7.88 -3.37
CA THR A 267 3.74 -7.72 -2.71
C THR A 267 3.99 -8.86 -1.72
N GLY A 268 3.00 -9.21 -0.90
CA GLY A 268 3.07 -10.33 0.04
C GLY A 268 3.40 -11.64 -0.66
N LEU A 269 2.66 -11.99 -1.71
CA LEU A 269 2.94 -13.18 -2.52
C LEU A 269 4.36 -13.17 -3.10
N ARG A 270 4.82 -12.02 -3.58
CA ARG A 270 6.17 -11.89 -4.14
C ARG A 270 7.27 -12.05 -3.08
N LEU A 271 7.05 -11.58 -1.85
CA LEU A 271 7.93 -11.81 -0.72
C LEU A 271 8.02 -13.30 -0.39
N GLU A 272 6.88 -13.98 -0.35
CA GLU A 272 6.79 -15.41 -0.10
C GLU A 272 7.57 -16.22 -1.14
N GLU A 273 7.46 -15.88 -2.43
CA GLU A 273 8.26 -16.50 -3.49
C GLU A 273 9.76 -16.30 -3.31
N LEU A 274 10.19 -15.07 -3.01
CA LEU A 274 11.59 -14.72 -2.80
C LEU A 274 12.21 -15.61 -1.71
N ILE A 275 11.46 -15.87 -0.64
CA ILE A 275 11.92 -16.69 0.48
C ILE A 275 12.06 -18.15 0.07
N LEU A 276 11.11 -18.66 -0.72
CA LEU A 276 11.16 -20.02 -1.23
C LEU A 276 12.21 -20.23 -2.33
N GLU A 277 12.69 -19.18 -3.00
CA GLU A 277 13.63 -19.27 -4.11
C GLU A 277 14.91 -20.05 -3.74
N GLY A 278 15.31 -20.99 -4.60
CA GLY A 278 16.50 -21.82 -4.41
C GLY A 278 16.30 -23.05 -3.51
N LEU A 279 15.16 -23.18 -2.82
CA LEU A 279 14.85 -24.36 -2.02
C LEU A 279 14.33 -25.53 -2.90
N PRO A 280 14.70 -26.80 -2.60
CA PRO A 280 14.16 -27.97 -3.29
C PRO A 280 12.67 -28.20 -2.99
N ASP A 281 11.89 -28.60 -4.01
CA ASP A 281 10.43 -28.74 -3.89
C ASP A 281 9.94 -29.76 -2.85
N TYR A 282 10.77 -30.77 -2.55
CA TYR A 282 10.44 -31.86 -1.63
C TYR A 282 10.76 -31.53 -0.17
N GLU A 283 11.48 -30.44 0.12
CA GLU A 283 11.78 -30.04 1.49
C GLU A 283 10.55 -29.45 2.18
N SER A 284 10.55 -29.48 3.52
CA SER A 284 9.56 -28.76 4.31
C SER A 284 9.66 -27.26 4.04
N SER A 285 8.53 -26.63 3.74
CA SER A 285 8.46 -25.18 3.61
C SER A 285 8.40 -24.51 4.99
N PRO A 286 8.55 -23.18 5.05
CA PRO A 286 8.27 -22.41 6.26
C PRO A 286 6.79 -22.44 6.70
N TYR A 287 5.89 -22.94 5.85
CA TYR A 287 4.46 -23.07 6.14
C TYR A 287 4.18 -24.46 6.73
N ALA A 288 3.47 -24.47 7.86
CA ALA A 288 3.19 -25.69 8.59
C ALA A 288 2.45 -26.72 7.71
N GLY A 289 3.03 -27.91 7.57
CA GLY A 289 2.41 -29.03 6.86
C GLY A 289 2.55 -29.01 5.33
N LEU A 290 3.27 -28.05 4.76
CA LEU A 290 3.49 -27.96 3.31
C LEU A 290 4.95 -28.21 2.93
N THR A 291 5.16 -28.88 1.79
CA THR A 291 6.47 -28.86 1.12
C THR A 291 6.67 -27.54 0.38
N VAL A 292 7.91 -27.21 0.03
CA VAL A 292 8.25 -26.03 -0.78
C VAL A 292 7.48 -26.03 -2.11
N GLY A 293 7.38 -27.18 -2.78
CA GLY A 293 6.64 -27.31 -4.03
C GLY A 293 5.13 -27.06 -3.85
N GLN A 294 4.54 -27.52 -2.74
CA GLN A 294 3.13 -27.26 -2.42
C GLN A 294 2.89 -25.77 -2.12
N ALA A 295 3.78 -25.13 -1.36
CA ALA A 295 3.70 -23.70 -1.07
C ALA A 295 3.79 -22.85 -2.35
N ARG A 296 4.75 -23.15 -3.24
CA ARG A 296 4.86 -22.49 -4.56
C ARG A 296 3.58 -22.66 -5.39
N HIS A 297 2.99 -23.85 -5.37
CA HIS A 297 1.73 -24.08 -6.09
C HIS A 297 0.57 -23.26 -5.54
N GLN A 298 0.45 -23.11 -4.21
CA GLN A 298 -0.58 -22.28 -3.59
C GLN A 298 -0.41 -20.79 -3.94
N ILE A 299 0.83 -20.28 -3.90
CA ILE A 299 1.12 -18.89 -4.30
C ILE A 299 0.71 -18.64 -5.75
N GLU A 300 1.01 -19.57 -6.66
CA GLU A 300 0.63 -19.46 -8.08
C GLU A 300 -0.89 -19.53 -8.30
N GLN A 301 -1.59 -20.38 -7.53
CA GLN A 301 -3.05 -20.43 -7.55
C GLN A 301 -3.65 -19.10 -7.09
N GLU A 302 -3.17 -18.55 -5.99
CA GLU A 302 -3.65 -17.27 -5.44
C GLU A 302 -3.44 -16.11 -6.43
N ARG A 303 -2.30 -16.06 -7.12
CA ARG A 303 -2.03 -15.12 -8.21
C ARG A 303 -3.03 -15.26 -9.35
N THR A 304 -3.28 -16.51 -9.77
CA THR A 304 -4.21 -16.80 -10.87
C THR A 304 -5.63 -16.37 -10.52
N ASP A 305 -6.09 -16.67 -9.32
CA ASP A 305 -7.41 -16.31 -8.83
C ASP A 305 -7.57 -14.79 -8.71
N LEU A 306 -6.53 -14.10 -8.21
CA LEU A 306 -6.50 -12.65 -8.15
C LEU A 306 -6.59 -12.02 -9.55
N LYS A 307 -5.82 -12.53 -10.51
CA LYS A 307 -5.85 -12.05 -11.90
C LYS A 307 -7.23 -12.25 -12.54
N ALA A 308 -7.86 -13.39 -12.28
CA ALA A 308 -9.22 -13.67 -12.76
C ALA A 308 -10.23 -12.69 -12.16
N LEU A 309 -10.17 -12.44 -10.84
CA LEU A 309 -11.05 -11.49 -10.16
C LEU A 309 -10.91 -10.07 -10.71
N ILE A 310 -9.68 -9.59 -10.92
CA ILE A 310 -9.40 -8.26 -11.48
C ILE A 310 -9.91 -8.17 -12.93
N THR A 311 -9.69 -9.21 -13.74
CA THR A 311 -10.12 -9.22 -15.15
C THR A 311 -11.64 -9.19 -15.25
N GLU A 312 -12.33 -10.08 -14.53
CA GLU A 312 -13.80 -10.13 -14.48
C GLU A 312 -14.38 -8.79 -13.98
N THR A 313 -13.73 -8.15 -13.01
CA THR A 313 -14.18 -6.86 -12.49
C THR A 313 -13.97 -5.69 -13.45
N ASN A 314 -12.84 -5.65 -14.17
CA ASN A 314 -12.52 -4.62 -15.16
C ASN A 314 -13.38 -4.69 -16.43
N GLU A 315 -13.68 -5.88 -16.92
CA GLU A 315 -14.55 -6.10 -18.09
C GLU A 315 -15.97 -5.54 -17.90
N SER A 316 -16.33 -5.20 -16.65
CA SER A 316 -17.60 -4.61 -16.30
C SER A 316 -17.48 -3.15 -15.85
N GLY A 317 -16.45 -2.43 -16.31
CA GLY A 317 -16.21 -1.03 -15.97
C GLY A 317 -17.43 -0.13 -16.09
N ASP A 318 -18.32 -0.40 -17.05
CA ASP A 318 -19.58 0.32 -17.28
C ASP A 318 -20.56 0.26 -16.09
N TYR A 319 -20.43 -0.72 -15.19
CA TYR A 319 -21.32 -0.90 -14.04
C TYR A 319 -21.02 0.07 -12.88
N LEU A 320 -19.75 0.41 -12.63
CA LEU A 320 -19.41 1.44 -11.64
C LEU A 320 -19.52 2.86 -12.20
N THR A 321 -19.38 3.03 -13.52
CA THR A 321 -19.49 4.35 -14.17
C THR A 321 -20.93 4.87 -14.21
N SER A 322 -21.90 3.97 -14.35
CA SER A 322 -23.31 4.29 -14.55
C SER A 322 -24.10 4.61 -13.27
N GLY A 323 -23.58 4.26 -12.08
CA GLY A 323 -24.23 4.53 -10.79
C GLY A 323 -23.33 5.31 -9.83
N SER A 324 -23.60 6.60 -9.60
CA SER A 324 -22.84 7.44 -8.67
C SER A 324 -22.75 6.86 -7.25
N ASN A 325 -23.81 6.19 -6.79
CA ASN A 325 -23.87 5.53 -5.48
C ASN A 325 -23.06 4.22 -5.42
N LEU A 326 -22.88 3.53 -6.54
CA LEU A 326 -22.10 2.29 -6.58
C LEU A 326 -20.60 2.57 -6.44
N THR A 327 -20.10 3.66 -7.04
CA THR A 327 -18.70 4.07 -6.87
C THR A 327 -18.37 4.35 -5.40
N THR A 328 -19.21 5.13 -4.71
CA THR A 328 -18.97 5.49 -3.31
C THR A 328 -19.09 4.28 -2.39
N GLN A 329 -20.08 3.40 -2.62
CA GLN A 329 -20.21 2.14 -1.88
C GLN A 329 -19.01 1.22 -2.10
N HIS A 330 -18.44 1.17 -3.30
CA HIS A 330 -17.25 0.36 -3.56
C HIS A 330 -16.05 0.83 -2.75
N VAL A 331 -15.79 2.14 -2.71
CA VAL A 331 -14.72 2.73 -1.86
C VAL A 331 -14.97 2.43 -0.38
N ASP A 332 -16.22 2.53 0.09
CA ASP A 332 -16.55 2.17 1.47
C ASP A 332 -16.27 0.69 1.76
N ARG A 333 -16.51 -0.19 0.78
CA ARG A 333 -16.14 -1.61 0.91
C ARG A 333 -14.65 -1.85 0.90
N ILE A 334 -13.86 -1.09 0.15
CA ILE A 334 -12.38 -1.20 0.20
C ILE A 334 -11.90 -0.96 1.64
N ARG A 335 -12.44 0.06 2.32
CA ARG A 335 -12.05 0.39 3.71
C ARG A 335 -12.52 -0.60 4.76
N ILE A 336 -13.59 -1.36 4.48
CA ILE A 336 -14.18 -2.31 5.45
C ILE A 336 -13.67 -3.73 5.20
N LEU A 337 -13.45 -4.11 3.94
CA LEU A 337 -13.21 -5.49 3.51
C LEU A 337 -11.86 -5.69 2.80
N GLY A 338 -11.09 -4.61 2.62
CA GLY A 338 -9.97 -4.60 1.67
C GLY A 338 -10.43 -4.59 0.21
N GLU A 339 -9.48 -4.40 -0.72
CA GLU A 339 -9.78 -4.27 -2.15
C GLU A 339 -10.32 -5.58 -2.74
N ARG A 340 -9.76 -6.74 -2.35
CA ARG A 340 -10.28 -8.05 -2.78
C ARG A 340 -11.73 -8.26 -2.38
N GLY A 341 -12.07 -8.03 -1.11
CA GLY A 341 -13.44 -8.18 -0.63
C GLY A 341 -14.41 -7.19 -1.30
N ALA A 342 -13.94 -5.98 -1.61
CA ALA A 342 -14.71 -5.01 -2.38
C ALA A 342 -14.96 -5.45 -3.83
N LEU A 343 -13.98 -6.08 -4.49
CA LEU A 343 -14.11 -6.65 -5.83
C LEU A 343 -15.05 -7.87 -5.84
N GLU A 344 -14.97 -8.74 -4.83
CA GLU A 344 -15.88 -9.88 -4.68
C GLU A 344 -17.33 -9.43 -4.44
N TRP A 345 -17.52 -8.41 -3.60
CA TRP A 345 -18.81 -7.77 -3.41
C TRP A 345 -19.33 -7.19 -4.73
N LEU A 346 -18.48 -6.47 -5.48
CA LEU A 346 -18.86 -5.89 -6.77
C LEU A 346 -19.30 -6.97 -7.76
N ARG A 347 -18.56 -8.09 -7.83
CA ARG A 347 -18.93 -9.27 -8.62
C ARG A 347 -20.29 -9.83 -8.22
N SER A 348 -20.59 -9.89 -6.92
CA SER A 348 -21.89 -10.38 -6.42
C SER A 348 -23.09 -9.50 -6.83
N LYS A 349 -22.88 -8.20 -7.08
CA LYS A 349 -23.94 -7.26 -7.51
C LYS A 349 -24.30 -7.35 -8.98
N ARG A 350 -23.52 -8.11 -9.76
CA ARG A 350 -23.73 -8.32 -11.19
C ARG A 350 -24.53 -9.59 -11.52
N LYS A 351 -24.59 -10.54 -10.57
CA LYS A 351 -25.47 -11.70 -10.64
C LYS A 351 -26.87 -11.31 -10.21
#